data_AF-A0A523UN18-F1
#
_entry.id   AF-A0A523UN18-F1
#
_cell.length_a   1.000
_cell.length_b   1.000
_cell.length_c   1.000
_cell.angle_alpha   90.00
_cell.angle_beta   90.00
_cell.angle_gamma   90.00
#
_symmetry.space_group_name_H-M   'P 1'
#
loop_
_entity.id
_entity.type
_entity.pdbx_description
1 polymer ?
#
loop_
_entity_poly.entity_id
_entity_poly.type
_entity_poly.pdbx_seq_one_letter_code
_entity_poly.pdbx_strand_id
1 'polypeptide(L)'
;MNLTRVLTISFVAALLVCISIVGFINVRRPRLISLKSNMFEVQSAVEGFRMWTGGYCPADINTTVKEALDDLGDTSDNEYSIAGAKGINSVRGTEIGSTGPALLVSFRNPFSRRTEALTMSLTDPPTWSSRVSGTVFYAPKGIKGKTATGYRIYGAGKDGLLGLVLSSEE
;
A
#
# COMPACT_ATOMS: atom_id res chain seq x y z
N MET A 1 55.25 7.92 -12.67
CA MET A 1 54.11 7.02 -12.35
C MET A 1 53.86 6.16 -13.59
N ASN A 2 54.07 4.85 -13.52
CA ASN A 2 54.08 3.99 -14.70
C ASN A 2 52.67 3.84 -15.29
N LEU A 3 52.53 4.04 -16.61
CA LEU A 3 51.27 3.98 -17.35
C LEU A 3 50.49 2.67 -17.06
N THR A 4 51.21 1.57 -16.91
CA THR A 4 50.67 0.25 -16.55
C THR A 4 49.99 0.21 -15.18
N ARG A 5 50.53 0.94 -14.18
CA ARG A 5 49.90 1.05 -12.85
C ARG A 5 48.62 1.89 -12.89
N VAL A 6 48.60 2.94 -13.71
CA VAL A 6 47.41 3.80 -13.87
C VAL A 6 46.28 3.02 -14.57
N LEU A 7 46.60 2.27 -15.62
CA LEU A 7 45.63 1.45 -16.35
C LEU A 7 45.04 0.32 -15.50
N THR A 8 45.86 -0.36 -14.69
CA THR A 8 45.37 -1.42 -13.79
C THR A 8 44.46 -0.87 -12.70
N ILE A 9 44.82 0.26 -12.08
CA ILE A 9 43.96 0.90 -11.06
C ILE A 9 42.63 1.34 -11.69
N SER A 10 42.65 1.94 -12.88
CA SER A 10 41.43 2.36 -13.58
C SER A 10 40.51 1.18 -13.91
N PHE A 11 41.08 0.06 -14.35
CA PHE A 11 40.31 -1.14 -14.69
C PHE A 11 39.63 -1.76 -13.45
N VAL A 12 40.38 -1.87 -12.34
CA VAL A 12 39.83 -2.40 -11.07
C VAL A 12 38.74 -1.48 -10.52
N ALA A 13 38.93 -0.16 -10.58
CA ALA A 13 37.93 0.81 -10.14
C ALA A 13 36.63 0.70 -10.98
N ALA A 14 36.74 0.60 -12.30
CA ALA A 14 35.57 0.44 -13.18
C ALA A 14 34.81 -0.86 -12.88
N LEU A 15 35.52 -1.97 -12.64
CA LEU A 15 34.90 -3.25 -12.30
C LEU A 15 34.12 -3.18 -10.97
N LEU A 16 34.72 -2.56 -9.94
CA LEU A 16 34.08 -2.39 -8.64
C LEU A 16 32.80 -1.53 -8.74
N VAL A 17 32.82 -0.48 -9.55
CA VAL A 17 31.63 0.36 -9.78
C VAL A 17 30.52 -0.44 -10.46
N CYS A 18 30.84 -1.24 -11.48
CA CYS A 18 29.86 -2.10 -12.16
C CYS A 18 29.21 -3.12 -11.22
N ILE A 19 30.01 -3.83 -10.42
CA ILE A 19 29.50 -4.79 -9.42
C ILE A 19 28.58 -4.09 -8.41
N SER A 20 28.98 -2.91 -7.94
CA SER A 20 28.20 -2.12 -6.98
C SER A 20 26.85 -1.67 -7.55
N ILE A 21 26.81 -1.25 -8.82
CA ILE A 21 25.57 -0.85 -9.51
C ILE A 21 24.61 -2.04 -9.64
N VAL A 22 25.11 -3.21 -10.07
CA VAL A 22 24.29 -4.42 -10.21
C VAL A 22 23.72 -4.87 -8.86
N GLY A 23 24.54 -4.87 -7.81
CA GLY A 23 24.08 -5.18 -6.45
C GLY A 23 22.98 -4.23 -5.95
N PHE A 24 23.15 -2.93 -6.20
CA PHE A 24 22.18 -1.91 -5.81
C PHE A 24 20.84 -2.05 -6.55
N ILE A 25 20.87 -2.41 -7.83
CA ILE A 25 19.66 -2.68 -8.63
C ILE A 25 18.92 -3.91 -8.08
N ASN A 26 19.65 -4.99 -7.74
CA ASN A 26 19.06 -6.23 -7.25
C ASN A 26 18.40 -6.09 -5.87
N VAL A 27 18.90 -5.24 -4.97
CA VAL A 27 18.28 -5.00 -3.65
C VAL A 27 17.00 -4.15 -3.74
N ARG A 28 16.86 -3.30 -4.76
CA ARG A 28 15.68 -2.43 -4.94
C ARG A 28 14.47 -3.15 -5.56
N ARG A 29 14.70 -4.09 -6.49
CA ARG A 29 13.63 -4.87 -7.16
C ARG A 29 12.67 -5.59 -6.21
N PRO A 30 13.10 -6.32 -5.16
CA PRO A 30 12.18 -7.07 -4.31
C PRO A 30 11.21 -6.16 -3.56
N ARG A 31 11.64 -4.96 -3.14
CA ARG A 31 10.78 -4.03 -2.39
C ARG A 31 9.65 -3.45 -3.25
N LEU A 32 9.94 -3.14 -4.51
CA LEU A 32 8.92 -2.66 -5.45
C LEU A 32 7.93 -3.77 -5.85
N ILE A 33 8.41 -5.00 -5.99
CA ILE A 33 7.54 -6.17 -6.22
C ILE A 33 6.64 -6.39 -5.01
N SER A 34 7.19 -6.36 -3.78
CA SER A 34 6.39 -6.43 -2.56
C SER A 34 5.38 -5.29 -2.44
N LEU A 35 5.74 -4.06 -2.82
CA LEU A 35 4.78 -2.95 -2.81
C LEU A 35 3.63 -3.18 -3.79
N LYS A 36 3.91 -3.69 -4.99
CA LYS A 36 2.85 -4.08 -5.94
C LYS A 36 1.98 -5.21 -5.38
N SER A 37 2.59 -6.22 -4.74
CA SER A 37 1.85 -7.30 -4.06
C SER A 37 0.90 -6.73 -3.01
N ASN A 38 1.39 -5.82 -2.17
CA ASN A 38 0.57 -5.13 -1.17
C ASN A 38 -0.61 -4.38 -1.81
N MET A 39 -0.42 -3.75 -2.97
CA MET A 39 -1.52 -3.09 -3.68
C MET A 39 -2.62 -4.09 -4.08
N PHE A 40 -2.24 -5.27 -4.58
CA PHE A 40 -3.19 -6.35 -4.90
C PHE A 40 -3.86 -6.95 -3.66
N GLU A 41 -3.13 -7.10 -2.55
CA GLU A 41 -3.72 -7.56 -1.29
C GLU A 41 -4.79 -6.59 -0.77
N VAL A 42 -4.52 -5.27 -0.84
CA VAL A 42 -5.53 -4.25 -0.52
C VAL A 42 -6.71 -4.33 -1.48
N GLN A 43 -6.46 -4.52 -2.78
CA GLN A 43 -7.53 -4.70 -3.76
C GLN A 43 -8.41 -5.90 -3.41
N SER A 44 -7.81 -7.07 -3.16
CA SER A 44 -8.54 -8.28 -2.77
C SER A 44 -9.32 -8.10 -1.47
N ALA A 45 -8.77 -7.38 -0.49
CA ALA A 45 -9.49 -7.05 0.74
C ALA A 45 -10.69 -6.13 0.47
N VAL A 46 -10.54 -5.12 -0.39
CA VAL A 46 -11.65 -4.23 -0.75
C VAL A 46 -12.73 -4.95 -1.53
N GLU A 47 -12.37 -5.84 -2.47
CA GLU A 47 -13.35 -6.67 -3.18
C GLU A 47 -14.03 -7.69 -2.26
N GLY A 48 -13.31 -8.27 -1.29
CA GLY A 48 -13.90 -9.12 -0.26
C GLY A 48 -14.93 -8.37 0.59
N PHE A 49 -14.60 -7.14 1.01
CA PHE A 49 -15.55 -6.25 1.67
C PHE A 49 -16.77 -5.97 0.79
N ARG A 50 -16.55 -5.65 -0.48
CA ARG A 50 -17.58 -5.34 -1.47
C ARG A 50 -18.55 -6.50 -1.70
N MET A 51 -18.06 -7.73 -1.69
CA MET A 51 -18.91 -8.92 -1.78
C MET A 51 -19.85 -9.04 -0.57
N TRP A 52 -19.38 -8.69 0.62
CA TRP A 52 -20.19 -8.76 1.85
C TRP A 52 -21.20 -7.64 2.01
N THR A 53 -20.96 -6.47 1.40
CA THR A 53 -21.86 -5.32 1.45
C THR A 53 -22.80 -5.24 0.24
N GLY A 54 -22.81 -6.24 -0.64
CA GLY A 54 -23.71 -6.25 -1.80
C GLY A 54 -23.31 -5.28 -2.91
N GLY A 55 -22.02 -4.92 -3.00
CA GLY A 55 -21.49 -4.10 -4.10
C GLY A 55 -20.83 -2.78 -3.70
N TYR A 56 -20.84 -2.43 -2.40
CA TYR A 56 -20.30 -1.16 -1.90
C TYR A 56 -18.87 -1.27 -1.39
N CYS A 57 -18.05 -0.26 -1.65
CA CYS A 57 -16.71 -0.16 -1.11
C CYS A 57 -16.73 0.51 0.29
N PRO A 58 -15.71 0.30 1.13
CA PRO A 58 -15.67 0.96 2.43
C PRO A 58 -15.30 2.45 2.27
N ALA A 59 -15.93 3.35 3.03
CA ALA A 59 -15.56 4.77 3.03
C ALA A 59 -14.19 5.04 3.71
N ASP A 60 -13.78 4.17 4.64
CA ASP A 60 -12.48 4.21 5.32
C ASP A 60 -11.89 2.79 5.42
N ILE A 61 -10.56 2.67 5.51
CA ILE A 61 -9.88 1.38 5.67
C ILE A 61 -10.29 0.62 6.95
N ASN A 62 -10.92 1.29 7.92
CA ASN A 62 -11.43 0.68 9.14
C ASN A 62 -12.96 0.64 9.23
N THR A 63 -13.69 1.09 8.21
CA THR A 63 -15.12 0.88 8.17
C THR A 63 -15.40 -0.62 8.15
N THR A 64 -16.22 -1.09 9.09
CA THR A 64 -16.60 -2.50 9.16
C THR A 64 -17.77 -2.80 8.22
N VAL A 65 -17.94 -4.06 7.85
CA VAL A 65 -19.11 -4.50 7.05
C VAL A 65 -20.40 -4.16 7.78
N LYS A 66 -20.45 -4.38 9.08
CA LYS A 66 -21.55 -3.99 9.96
C LYS A 66 -21.86 -2.49 9.86
N GLU A 67 -20.85 -1.63 10.08
CA GLU A 67 -21.05 -0.17 10.00
C GLU A 67 -21.55 0.26 8.61
N ALA A 68 -21.09 -0.39 7.54
CA ALA A 68 -21.53 -0.10 6.18
C ALA A 68 -22.96 -0.57 5.90
N LEU A 69 -23.34 -1.78 6.33
CA LEU A 69 -24.69 -2.32 6.13
C LEU A 69 -25.72 -1.58 6.98
N ASP A 70 -25.37 -1.26 8.24
CA ASP A 70 -26.24 -0.48 9.13
C ASP A 70 -26.58 0.89 8.51
N ASP A 71 -25.62 1.53 7.84
CA ASP A 71 -25.80 2.81 7.12
C ASP A 71 -26.67 2.68 5.87
N LEU A 72 -26.72 1.48 5.26
CA LEU A 72 -27.60 1.14 4.13
C LEU A 72 -29.00 0.68 4.58
N GLY A 73 -29.25 0.56 5.88
CA GLY A 73 -30.51 0.07 6.45
C GLY A 73 -30.64 -1.44 6.48
N ASP A 74 -29.53 -2.17 6.38
CA ASP A 74 -29.46 -3.63 6.55
C ASP A 74 -28.68 -3.97 7.84
N THR A 75 -28.94 -5.12 8.44
CA THR A 75 -28.32 -5.50 9.72
C THR A 75 -27.29 -6.60 9.51
N SER A 76 -26.10 -6.45 10.13
CA SER A 76 -25.06 -7.48 10.09
C SER A 76 -24.25 -7.51 11.37
N ASP A 77 -23.79 -8.70 11.75
CA ASP A 77 -22.82 -8.89 12.85
C ASP A 77 -21.38 -9.00 12.34
N ASN A 78 -21.14 -8.77 11.04
CA ASN A 78 -19.81 -8.87 10.46
C ASN A 78 -18.96 -7.64 10.80
N GLU A 79 -18.04 -7.78 11.76
CA GLU A 79 -17.15 -6.69 12.19
C GLU A 79 -15.87 -6.53 11.36
N TYR A 80 -15.68 -7.30 10.28
CA TYR A 80 -14.45 -7.21 9.47
C TYR A 80 -14.36 -5.86 8.76
N SER A 81 -13.15 -5.30 8.73
CA SER A 81 -12.77 -4.14 7.92
C SER A 81 -11.48 -4.46 7.15
N ILE A 82 -10.99 -3.52 6.32
CA ILE A 82 -9.74 -3.74 5.58
C ILE A 82 -8.56 -3.91 6.54
N ALA A 83 -8.41 -2.97 7.50
CA ALA A 83 -7.27 -2.89 8.38
C ALA A 83 -7.52 -3.35 9.84
N GLY A 84 -8.75 -3.34 10.33
CA GLY A 84 -9.07 -3.75 11.72
C GLY A 84 -8.44 -2.86 12.80
N ALA A 85 -8.21 -1.57 12.51
CA ALA A 85 -7.53 -0.59 13.37
C ALA A 85 -8.39 0.68 13.56
N LYS A 86 -9.53 0.54 14.22
CA LYS A 86 -10.58 1.55 14.37
C LYS A 86 -10.03 2.92 14.78
N GLY A 87 -10.43 3.95 14.03
CA GLY A 87 -10.06 5.35 14.29
C GLY A 87 -8.68 5.76 13.75
N ILE A 88 -7.99 4.87 13.02
CA ILE A 88 -6.64 5.12 12.51
C ILE A 88 -6.65 5.05 10.98
N ASN A 89 -6.70 6.20 10.31
CA ASN A 89 -6.75 6.25 8.84
C ASN A 89 -5.39 5.96 8.18
N SER A 90 -4.35 5.70 8.97
CA SER A 90 -2.99 5.45 8.52
C SER A 90 -2.31 4.45 9.46
N VAL A 91 -2.16 3.21 9.00
CA VAL A 91 -1.83 2.06 9.85
C VAL A 91 -0.47 1.47 9.49
N ARG A 92 0.31 1.14 10.52
CA ARG A 92 1.52 0.34 10.40
C ARG A 92 1.17 -1.14 10.29
N GLY A 93 2.11 -1.93 9.78
CA GLY A 93 1.88 -3.38 9.65
C GLY A 93 1.60 -4.08 10.98
N THR A 94 2.12 -3.55 12.09
CA THR A 94 1.88 -4.06 13.45
C THR A 94 0.52 -3.68 14.03
N GLU A 95 -0.18 -2.72 13.42
CA GLU A 95 -1.48 -2.21 13.89
C GLU A 95 -2.65 -2.88 13.16
N ILE A 96 -2.38 -3.64 12.09
CA ILE A 96 -3.39 -4.41 11.37
C ILE A 96 -4.01 -5.43 12.33
N GLY A 97 -5.34 -5.36 12.47
CA GLY A 97 -6.11 -6.20 13.38
C GLY A 97 -5.96 -5.87 14.87
N SER A 98 -5.41 -4.70 15.21
CA SER A 98 -5.15 -4.33 16.62
C SER A 98 -6.41 -4.06 17.45
N THR A 99 -7.53 -3.74 16.80
CA THR A 99 -8.79 -3.36 17.49
C THR A 99 -9.99 -4.20 17.08
N GLY A 100 -9.87 -5.03 16.05
CA GLY A 100 -10.94 -5.83 15.50
C GLY A 100 -10.48 -6.70 14.33
N PRO A 101 -11.37 -7.52 13.76
CA PRO A 101 -11.01 -8.40 12.67
C PRO A 101 -10.64 -7.60 11.40
N ALA A 102 -9.56 -8.02 10.75
CA ALA A 102 -9.03 -7.42 9.53
C ALA A 102 -9.07 -8.41 8.37
N LEU A 103 -9.34 -7.90 7.17
CA LEU A 103 -9.23 -8.64 5.92
C LEU A 103 -7.77 -8.78 5.45
N LEU A 104 -6.93 -7.82 5.79
CA LEU A 104 -5.50 -7.89 5.54
C LEU A 104 -4.81 -8.81 6.55
N VAL A 105 -3.93 -9.68 6.07
CA VAL A 105 -3.18 -10.64 6.89
C VAL A 105 -1.68 -10.46 6.63
N SER A 106 -0.87 -10.29 7.68
CA SER A 106 0.60 -10.17 7.57
C SER A 106 1.12 -9.01 6.70
N PHE A 107 0.29 -7.97 6.54
CA PHE A 107 0.55 -6.81 5.69
C PHE A 107 1.61 -5.88 6.30
N ARG A 108 2.59 -5.42 5.51
CA ARG A 108 3.71 -4.61 6.02
C ARG A 108 4.30 -3.70 4.95
N ASN A 109 4.82 -2.54 5.37
CA ASN A 109 5.57 -1.66 4.49
C ASN A 109 6.93 -2.31 4.11
N PRO A 110 7.23 -2.52 2.81
CA PRO A 110 8.44 -3.21 2.36
C PRO A 110 9.71 -2.36 2.41
N PHE A 111 9.59 -1.05 2.66
CA PHE A 111 10.70 -0.11 2.76
C PHE A 111 11.10 0.16 4.20
N SER A 112 10.15 0.10 5.15
CA SER A 112 10.41 0.25 6.58
C SER A 112 9.29 -0.35 7.41
N ARG A 113 9.63 -1.16 8.42
CA ARG A 113 8.63 -1.73 9.36
C ARG A 113 8.06 -0.70 10.34
N ARG A 114 8.69 0.48 10.45
CA ARG A 114 8.32 1.52 11.42
C ARG A 114 7.39 2.57 10.83
N THR A 115 7.22 2.57 9.52
CA THR A 115 6.34 3.49 8.80
C THR A 115 5.06 2.79 8.42
N GLU A 116 4.10 3.60 8.02
CA GLU A 116 2.75 3.24 7.67
C GLU A 116 2.79 2.30 6.46
N ALA A 117 1.98 1.24 6.52
CA ALA A 117 1.86 0.25 5.46
C ALA A 117 0.66 0.57 4.56
N LEU A 118 -0.45 1.01 5.15
CA LEU A 118 -1.67 1.37 4.47
C LEU A 118 -2.16 2.73 4.99
N THR A 119 -2.66 3.59 4.10
CA THR A 119 -3.22 4.88 4.47
C THR A 119 -4.42 5.19 3.60
N MET A 120 -5.50 5.68 4.18
CA MET A 120 -6.63 6.24 3.45
C MET A 120 -6.30 7.69 3.03
N SER A 121 -6.53 8.03 1.77
CA SER A 121 -6.36 9.38 1.23
C SER A 121 -7.65 9.88 0.59
N LEU A 122 -8.11 11.07 0.98
CA LEU A 122 -9.22 11.76 0.32
C LEU A 122 -8.76 12.55 -0.92
N THR A 123 -7.45 12.73 -1.09
CA THR A 123 -6.87 13.37 -2.28
C THR A 123 -6.50 12.31 -3.31
N ASP A 124 -6.84 12.59 -4.56
CA ASP A 124 -6.61 11.69 -5.69
C ASP A 124 -6.00 12.43 -6.91
N PRO A 125 -4.73 12.16 -7.27
CA PRO A 125 -3.81 11.22 -6.62
C PRO A 125 -3.36 11.70 -5.23
N PRO A 126 -2.95 10.79 -4.33
CA PRO A 126 -2.43 11.14 -3.02
C PRO A 126 -1.13 11.95 -3.11
N THR A 127 -0.86 12.77 -2.10
CA THR A 127 0.39 13.54 -2.06
C THR A 127 1.58 12.63 -1.74
N TRP A 128 2.55 12.58 -2.63
CA TRP A 128 3.77 11.80 -2.42
C TRP A 128 4.81 12.58 -1.59
N SER A 129 5.53 11.85 -0.73
CA SER A 129 6.77 12.33 -0.11
C SER A 129 7.72 11.15 0.16
N SER A 130 8.99 11.43 0.38
CA SER A 130 9.98 10.38 0.70
C SER A 130 9.63 9.63 2.00
N ARG A 131 8.90 10.25 2.93
CA ARG A 131 8.50 9.67 4.22
C ARG A 131 7.47 8.56 4.09
N VAL A 132 6.63 8.61 3.06
CA VAL A 132 5.56 7.63 2.82
C VAL A 132 6.01 6.48 1.91
N SER A 133 7.31 6.39 1.60
CA SER A 133 7.86 5.30 0.78
C SER A 133 7.45 3.92 1.33
N GLY A 134 6.91 3.08 0.46
CA GLY A 134 6.41 1.74 0.78
C GLY A 134 4.97 1.69 1.30
N THR A 135 4.31 2.84 1.45
CA THR A 135 2.90 2.91 1.85
C THR A 135 2.01 2.63 0.66
N VAL A 136 0.94 1.86 0.87
CA VAL A 136 -0.18 1.75 -0.06
C VAL A 136 -1.23 2.78 0.34
N PHE A 137 -1.71 3.56 -0.61
CA PHE A 137 -2.82 4.48 -0.41
C PHE A 137 -4.10 3.88 -0.94
N TYR A 138 -5.14 3.88 -0.11
CA TYR A 138 -6.52 3.62 -0.49
C TYR A 138 -7.26 4.96 -0.64
N ALA A 139 -7.82 5.23 -1.82
CA ALA A 139 -8.54 6.46 -2.11
C ALA A 139 -9.99 6.13 -2.49
N PRO A 140 -10.96 6.21 -1.55
CA PRO A 140 -12.37 5.93 -1.83
C PRO A 140 -12.97 6.99 -2.76
N LYS A 141 -14.00 6.60 -3.54
CA LYS A 141 -14.74 7.43 -4.50
C LYS A 141 -16.24 7.37 -4.25
N GLY A 142 -16.93 8.48 -4.47
CA GLY A 142 -18.38 8.59 -4.27
C GLY A 142 -18.81 8.24 -2.84
N ILE A 143 -18.08 8.75 -1.84
CA ILE A 143 -18.36 8.47 -0.42
C ILE A 143 -19.77 8.96 -0.07
N LYS A 144 -20.57 8.07 0.51
CA LYS A 144 -21.89 8.34 1.11
C LYS A 144 -21.97 7.61 2.45
N GLY A 145 -21.90 8.38 3.53
CA GLY A 145 -21.89 7.83 4.89
C GLY A 145 -20.69 6.91 5.13
N LYS A 146 -20.95 5.62 5.38
CA LYS A 146 -19.94 4.59 5.63
C LYS A 146 -19.52 3.84 4.37
N THR A 147 -20.12 4.13 3.23
CA THR A 147 -19.83 3.44 1.97
C THR A 147 -19.24 4.38 0.92
N ALA A 148 -18.65 3.77 -0.10
CA ALA A 148 -18.10 4.41 -1.28
C ALA A 148 -18.57 3.62 -2.52
N THR A 149 -18.79 4.29 -3.64
CA THR A 149 -19.18 3.63 -4.91
C THR A 149 -18.00 2.99 -5.61
N GLY A 150 -16.79 3.49 -5.36
CA GLY A 150 -15.57 2.90 -5.91
C GLY A 150 -14.31 3.30 -5.17
N TYR A 151 -13.15 2.98 -5.74
CA TYR A 151 -11.86 3.30 -5.15
C TYR A 151 -10.72 3.38 -6.16
N ARG A 152 -9.59 3.95 -5.73
CA ARG A 152 -8.28 3.83 -6.35
C ARG A 152 -7.23 3.40 -5.33
N ILE A 153 -6.26 2.60 -5.74
CA ILE A 153 -5.13 2.15 -4.93
C ILE A 153 -3.83 2.59 -5.59
N TYR A 154 -2.99 3.26 -4.80
CA TYR A 154 -1.67 3.73 -5.21
C TYR A 154 -0.58 3.10 -4.36
N GLY A 155 0.57 2.84 -4.96
CA GLY A 155 1.80 2.50 -4.22
C GLY A 155 2.73 3.70 -4.16
N ALA A 156 3.24 4.06 -2.98
CA ALA A 156 4.29 5.06 -2.83
C ALA A 156 5.67 4.41 -3.00
N GLY A 157 6.27 4.54 -4.18
CA GLY A 157 7.66 4.16 -4.41
C GLY A 157 8.64 5.13 -3.74
N LYS A 158 9.93 4.77 -3.81
CA LYS A 158 11.03 5.58 -3.25
C LYS A 158 11.16 6.97 -3.88
N ASP A 159 10.79 7.09 -5.15
CA ASP A 159 11.04 8.28 -5.98
C ASP A 159 9.74 8.92 -6.50
N GLY A 160 8.57 8.38 -6.11
CA GLY A 160 7.26 8.85 -6.57
C GLY A 160 6.17 7.81 -6.36
N LEU A 161 4.93 8.14 -6.72
CA LEU A 161 3.87 7.13 -6.85
C LEU A 161 4.22 6.15 -7.99
N LEU A 162 3.86 4.89 -7.82
CA LEU A 162 3.96 3.91 -8.90
C LEU A 162 2.99 4.29 -10.01
N GLY A 163 3.40 4.09 -11.28
CA GLY A 163 2.51 4.28 -12.43
C GLY A 163 1.40 3.21 -12.55
N LEU A 164 1.43 2.18 -11.70
CA LEU A 164 0.33 1.23 -11.55
C LEU A 164 -0.71 1.83 -10.60
N VAL A 165 -1.96 1.89 -11.04
CA VAL A 165 -3.12 2.28 -10.24
C VAL A 165 -4.16 1.18 -10.39
N LEU A 166 -4.69 0.67 -9.28
CA LEU A 166 -5.79 -0.30 -9.29
C LEU A 166 -7.08 0.44 -8.93
N SER A 167 -8.16 0.22 -9.67
CA SER A 167 -9.41 0.96 -9.47
C SER A 167 -10.63 0.11 -9.79
N SER A 168 -11.75 0.43 -9.15
CA SER A 168 -13.08 0.01 -9.61
C SER A 168 -13.73 1.14 -10.42
N GLU A 169 -14.63 0.80 -11.35
CA GLU A 169 -15.53 1.77 -11.97
C GLU A 169 -16.62 2.20 -10.97
N GLU A 170 -17.19 3.39 -11.18
CA GLU A 170 -18.35 3.92 -10.43
C GLU A 170 -19.67 3.26 -10.86
#